data_AF-A0A960F6E7-F1
#
_entry.id   AF-A0A960F6E7-F1
#
_cell.length_a   1.000
_cell.length_b   1.000
_cell.length_c   1.000
_cell.angle_alpha   90.00
_cell.angle_beta   90.00
_cell.angle_gamma   90.00
#
_symmetry.space_group_name_H-M   'P 1'
#
loop_
_entity.id
_entity.type
_entity.pdbx_description
1 polymer ?
#
loop_
_entity_poly.entity_id
_entity_poly.type
_entity_poly.pdbx_seq_one_letter_code
_entity_poly.pdbx_strand_id
1 'polypeptide(L)'
;MNAPGSGEGTGRPPSVDRLARTMAASGLPHALCVALAREAVAGGPEAWTEHAAIALAEHARRLLLTPVVNATGVLLHTNLGRAPLALAHPPSAVNVEFDLTTGER
;
A
#
# COMPACT_ATOMS: atom_id res chain seq x y z
N MET A 1 9.55 -51.31 3.47
CA MET A 1 9.16 -50.10 4.23
C MET A 1 10.00 -48.96 3.67
N ASN A 2 9.56 -48.37 2.56
CA ASN A 2 10.27 -47.26 1.90
C ASN A 2 9.50 -45.98 2.18
N ALA A 3 10.18 -44.99 2.77
CA ALA A 3 9.65 -43.67 3.03
C ALA A 3 9.33 -42.94 1.70
N PRO A 4 8.21 -42.19 1.59
CA PRO A 4 8.04 -41.25 0.50
C PRO A 4 8.87 -39.99 0.81
N GLY A 5 9.81 -39.67 -0.09
CA GLY A 5 10.49 -38.38 -0.09
C GLY A 5 9.49 -37.26 -0.33
N SER A 6 9.41 -36.33 0.60
CA SER A 6 8.67 -35.07 0.52
C SER A 6 9.30 -34.17 -0.55
N GLY A 7 8.67 -34.11 -1.72
CA GLY A 7 8.98 -33.15 -2.77
C GLY A 7 8.37 -31.78 -2.45
N GLU A 8 8.93 -31.05 -1.49
CA GLU A 8 8.57 -29.65 -1.21
C GLU A 8 9.63 -28.71 -1.80
N GLY A 9 9.19 -27.73 -2.60
CA GLY A 9 9.89 -26.43 -2.73
C GLY A 9 10.79 -26.15 -3.94
N THR A 10 10.69 -26.82 -5.10
CA THR A 10 11.59 -26.54 -6.25
C THR A 10 10.89 -26.20 -7.57
N GLY A 11 9.72 -25.56 -7.51
CA GLY A 11 9.05 -25.04 -8.70
C GLY A 11 9.75 -23.80 -9.27
N ARG A 12 9.78 -23.66 -10.61
CA ARG A 12 10.21 -22.41 -11.29
C ARG A 12 9.30 -21.25 -10.86
N PRO A 13 9.84 -20.03 -10.61
CA PRO A 13 9.01 -18.87 -10.27
C PRO A 13 7.96 -18.58 -11.34
N PRO A 14 6.74 -18.17 -10.96
CA PRO A 14 5.76 -17.65 -11.90
C PRO A 14 6.25 -16.33 -12.52
N SER A 15 5.63 -15.89 -13.62
CA SER A 15 5.87 -14.54 -14.10
C SER A 15 5.35 -13.52 -13.07
N VAL A 16 6.09 -12.42 -12.93
CA VAL A 16 5.70 -11.27 -12.09
C VAL A 16 4.28 -10.81 -12.42
N ASP A 17 3.97 -10.72 -13.70
CA ASP A 17 2.65 -10.32 -14.21
C ASP A 17 1.52 -11.30 -13.81
N ARG A 18 1.78 -12.61 -13.82
CA ARG A 18 0.81 -13.61 -13.33
C ARG A 18 0.55 -13.42 -11.84
N LEU A 19 1.59 -13.20 -11.05
CA LEU A 19 1.48 -13.03 -9.60
C LEU A 19 0.83 -11.68 -9.23
N ALA A 20 1.13 -10.60 -9.99
CA ALA A 20 0.49 -9.31 -9.80
C ALA A 20 -1.03 -9.36 -10.07
N ARG A 21 -1.48 -10.21 -11.00
CA ARG A 21 -2.92 -10.42 -11.27
C ARG A 21 -3.65 -11.09 -10.12
N THR A 22 -3.03 -12.03 -9.40
CA THR A 22 -3.69 -12.67 -8.24
C THR A 22 -3.92 -11.67 -7.10
N MET A 23 -3.09 -10.63 -7.03
CA MET A 23 -3.20 -9.54 -6.05
C MET A 23 -4.26 -8.48 -6.42
N ALA A 24 -4.81 -8.48 -7.64
CA ALA A 24 -5.67 -7.40 -8.14
C ALA A 24 -6.94 -7.19 -7.29
N ALA A 25 -7.46 -8.25 -6.66
CA ALA A 25 -8.62 -8.17 -5.78
C ALA A 25 -8.39 -7.33 -4.50
N SER A 26 -7.13 -7.04 -4.15
CA SER A 26 -6.80 -6.15 -3.03
C SER A 26 -7.18 -4.68 -3.29
N GLY A 27 -7.43 -4.29 -4.55
CA GLY A 27 -7.70 -2.89 -4.89
C GLY A 27 -6.46 -1.98 -4.86
N LEU A 28 -5.27 -2.54 -4.68
CA LEU A 28 -4.02 -1.80 -4.87
C LEU A 28 -3.83 -1.39 -6.34
N PRO A 29 -3.23 -0.22 -6.62
CA PRO A 29 -2.79 0.15 -7.95
C PRO A 29 -1.89 -0.94 -8.56
N HIS A 30 -2.05 -1.19 -9.85
CA HIS A 30 -1.31 -2.25 -10.55
C HIS A 30 0.21 -2.15 -10.37
N ALA A 31 0.76 -0.94 -10.35
CA ALA A 31 2.18 -0.71 -10.11
C ALA A 31 2.67 -1.25 -8.76
N LEU A 32 1.85 -1.15 -7.70
CA LEU A 32 2.17 -1.73 -6.39
C LEU A 32 2.06 -3.26 -6.41
N CYS A 33 1.04 -3.83 -7.07
CA CYS A 33 0.93 -5.28 -7.24
C CYS A 33 2.16 -5.86 -7.96
N VAL A 34 2.68 -5.16 -8.98
CA VAL A 34 3.91 -5.56 -9.69
C VAL A 34 5.14 -5.47 -8.79
N ALA A 35 5.26 -4.42 -7.97
CA ALA A 35 6.37 -4.28 -7.02
C ALA A 35 6.36 -5.44 -6.00
N LEU A 36 5.21 -5.71 -5.38
CA LEU A 36 5.05 -6.81 -4.42
C LEU A 36 5.27 -8.17 -5.08
N ALA A 37 4.83 -8.36 -6.33
CA ALA A 37 5.10 -9.58 -7.08
C ALA A 37 6.60 -9.80 -7.34
N ARG A 38 7.37 -8.73 -7.60
CA ARG A 38 8.84 -8.83 -7.73
C ARG A 38 9.49 -9.21 -6.41
N GLU A 39 9.06 -8.61 -5.31
CA GLU A 39 9.54 -8.96 -3.96
C GLU A 39 9.23 -10.42 -3.61
N ALA A 40 8.00 -10.89 -3.87
CA ALA A 40 7.61 -12.27 -3.67
C ALA A 40 8.43 -13.24 -4.55
N VAL A 41 8.70 -12.89 -5.81
CA VAL A 41 9.58 -13.67 -6.69
C VAL A 41 11.00 -13.74 -6.13
N ALA A 42 11.52 -12.66 -5.55
CA ALA A 42 12.84 -12.66 -4.91
C ALA A 42 12.86 -13.43 -3.58
N GLY A 43 11.73 -13.50 -2.87
CA GLY A 43 11.55 -14.19 -1.59
C GLY A 43 11.44 -15.72 -1.69
N GLY A 44 11.29 -16.27 -2.90
CA GLY A 44 11.35 -17.71 -3.15
C GLY A 44 10.01 -18.44 -3.10
N PRO A 45 10.04 -19.79 -3.17
CA PRO A 45 8.87 -20.64 -3.41
C PRO A 45 7.67 -20.43 -2.49
N GLU A 46 7.93 -20.17 -1.21
CA GLU A 46 6.88 -19.94 -0.21
C GLU A 46 6.18 -18.58 -0.42
N ALA A 47 6.93 -17.57 -0.86
CA ALA A 47 6.45 -16.20 -1.01
C ALA A 47 5.62 -15.98 -2.28
N TRP A 48 5.85 -16.76 -3.35
CA TRP A 48 5.11 -16.63 -4.61
C TRP A 48 3.95 -17.61 -4.77
N THR A 49 3.56 -18.32 -3.70
CA THR A 49 2.29 -19.05 -3.70
C THR A 49 1.13 -18.07 -3.87
N GLU A 50 0.02 -18.50 -4.49
CA GLU A 50 -1.14 -17.62 -4.69
C GLU A 50 -1.67 -17.08 -3.36
N HIS A 51 -1.73 -17.93 -2.32
CA HIS A 51 -2.15 -17.54 -0.98
C HIS A 51 -1.20 -16.50 -0.36
N ALA A 52 0.12 -16.72 -0.44
CA ALA A 52 1.11 -15.76 0.09
C ALA A 52 1.06 -14.42 -0.66
N ALA A 53 0.89 -14.44 -1.98
CA ALA A 53 0.76 -13.23 -2.78
C ALA A 53 -0.47 -12.40 -2.38
N ILE A 54 -1.64 -13.06 -2.20
CA ILE A 54 -2.86 -12.39 -1.73
C ILE A 54 -2.65 -11.83 -0.32
N ALA A 55 -2.06 -12.61 0.59
CA ALA A 55 -1.79 -12.18 1.96
C ALA A 55 -0.84 -10.96 2.00
N LEU A 56 0.19 -10.96 1.15
CA LEU A 56 1.14 -9.85 1.01
C LEU A 56 0.45 -8.58 0.52
N ALA A 57 -0.38 -8.68 -0.52
CA ALA A 57 -1.14 -7.55 -1.05
C ALA A 57 -2.12 -6.98 -0.02
N GLU A 58 -2.86 -7.84 0.69
CA GLU A 58 -3.76 -7.42 1.76
C GLU A 58 -3.01 -6.78 2.94
N HIS A 59 -1.83 -7.29 3.28
CA HIS A 59 -0.99 -6.67 4.31
C HIS A 59 -0.52 -5.28 3.87
N ALA A 60 0.03 -5.15 2.65
CA ALA A 60 0.46 -3.88 2.10
C ALA A 60 -0.67 -2.85 2.06
N ARG A 61 -1.87 -3.26 1.63
CA ARG A 61 -3.07 -2.42 1.63
C ARG A 61 -3.43 -1.87 3.02
N ARG A 62 -3.29 -2.69 4.08
CA ARG A 62 -3.57 -2.27 5.47
C ARG A 62 -2.56 -1.28 6.03
N LEU A 63 -1.36 -1.21 5.46
CA LEU A 63 -0.33 -0.24 5.85
C LEU A 63 -0.53 1.14 5.20
N LEU A 64 -1.37 1.24 4.16
CA LEU A 64 -1.70 2.50 3.53
C LEU A 64 -2.61 3.35 4.43
N LEU A 65 -2.48 4.67 4.31
CA LEU A 65 -3.36 5.61 5.00
C LEU A 65 -4.81 5.39 4.56
N THR A 66 -5.71 5.31 5.55
CA THR A 66 -7.14 5.16 5.35
C THR A 66 -7.89 6.05 6.36
N PRO A 67 -9.10 6.52 6.03
CA PRO A 67 -10.01 7.03 7.05
C PRO A 67 -10.26 5.97 8.14
N VAL A 68 -10.44 6.44 9.38
CA VAL A 68 -10.69 5.59 10.56
C VAL A 68 -11.84 6.14 11.40
N VAL A 69 -12.46 5.28 12.21
CA VAL A 69 -13.43 5.69 13.23
C VAL A 69 -12.69 5.93 14.55
N ASN A 70 -12.75 7.16 15.06
CA ASN A 70 -12.21 7.46 16.39
C ASN A 70 -13.27 7.13 17.47
N ALA A 71 -13.05 6.04 18.20
CA ALA A 71 -13.89 5.59 19.31
C ALA A 71 -13.26 5.83 20.70
N THR A 72 -12.20 6.64 20.79
CA THR A 72 -11.43 6.84 22.04
C THR A 72 -12.02 7.91 22.96
N GLY A 73 -12.91 8.76 22.45
CA GLY A 73 -13.39 9.97 23.15
C GLY A 73 -12.40 11.15 23.13
N VAL A 74 -11.19 10.98 22.57
CA VAL A 74 -10.20 12.06 22.43
C VAL A 74 -10.50 12.88 21.16
N LEU A 75 -10.89 14.15 21.32
CA LEU A 75 -11.21 15.04 20.20
C LEU A 75 -9.98 15.39 19.35
N LEU A 76 -8.86 15.77 19.99
CA LEU A 76 -7.61 16.12 19.32
C LEU A 76 -6.63 14.95 19.42
N HIS A 77 -6.88 13.90 18.64
CA HIS A 77 -6.04 12.71 18.69
C HIS A 77 -4.79 12.89 17.82
N THR A 78 -3.62 13.05 18.45
CA THR A 78 -2.35 13.33 17.75
C THR A 78 -1.97 12.25 16.74
N ASN A 79 -2.16 10.98 17.08
CA ASN A 79 -1.87 9.87 16.16
C ASN A 79 -2.89 9.73 15.01
N LEU A 80 -4.08 10.37 15.11
CA LEU A 80 -5.12 10.34 14.07
C LEU A 80 -5.24 11.67 13.31
N GLY A 81 -4.26 12.58 13.46
CA GLY A 81 -4.24 13.84 12.71
C GLY A 81 -4.99 15.01 13.37
N ARG A 82 -5.28 14.96 14.68
CA ARG A 82 -5.93 16.04 15.45
C ARG A 82 -7.34 16.35 14.94
N ALA A 83 -7.64 17.62 14.62
CA ALA A 83 -8.96 18.07 14.19
C ALA A 83 -9.15 17.79 12.69
N PRO A 84 -10.18 17.04 12.29
CA PRO A 84 -10.55 16.92 10.89
C PRO A 84 -11.00 18.29 10.34
N LEU A 85 -10.48 18.68 9.17
CA LEU A 85 -10.86 19.91 8.49
C LEU A 85 -11.45 19.57 7.12
N ALA A 86 -12.61 20.13 6.80
CA ALA A 86 -13.16 20.10 5.45
C ALA A 86 -12.55 21.23 4.61
N LEU A 87 -11.28 21.09 4.24
CA LEU A 87 -10.56 22.10 3.47
C LEU A 87 -10.68 21.83 1.96
N ALA A 88 -11.36 22.71 1.24
CA ALA A 88 -11.25 22.80 -0.21
C ALA A 88 -10.55 24.13 -0.56
N HIS A 89 -9.35 24.07 -1.13
CA HIS A 89 -8.62 25.26 -1.57
C HIS A 89 -8.33 25.16 -3.07
N PRO A 90 -8.77 26.12 -3.89
CA PRO A 90 -8.46 26.12 -5.32
C PRO A 90 -6.95 26.29 -5.55
N PRO A 91 -6.36 25.66 -6.58
CA PRO A 91 -4.93 25.77 -6.88
C PRO A 91 -4.61 27.10 -7.59
N SER A 92 -4.86 28.22 -6.92
CA SER A 92 -4.56 29.57 -7.40
C SER A 92 -3.38 30.17 -6.65
N ALA A 93 -2.57 30.98 -7.35
CA ALA A 93 -1.53 31.78 -6.69
C ALA A 93 -2.19 32.76 -5.70
N VAL A 94 -1.58 32.88 -4.52
CA VAL A 94 -2.03 33.75 -3.43
C VAL A 94 -0.84 34.53 -2.87
N ASN A 95 -1.08 35.74 -2.38
CA ASN A 95 -0.06 36.69 -1.96
C ASN A 95 0.42 36.43 -0.51
N VAL A 96 0.94 35.23 -0.24
CA VAL A 96 1.35 34.80 1.13
C VAL A 96 2.48 35.67 1.69
N GLU A 97 3.42 36.05 0.84
CA GLU A 97 4.58 36.89 1.15
C GLU A 97 4.77 37.93 0.05
N PHE A 98 3.68 38.55 -0.40
CA PHE A 98 3.74 39.54 -1.47
C PHE A 98 2.79 40.69 -1.18
N ASP A 99 3.35 41.89 -1.07
CA ASP A 99 2.58 43.10 -0.88
C ASP A 99 2.07 43.60 -2.24
N LEU A 100 0.75 43.61 -2.41
CA LEU A 100 0.11 44.07 -3.64
C LEU A 100 0.20 45.59 -3.84
N THR A 101 0.56 46.33 -2.80
CA THR A 101 0.72 47.79 -2.81
C THR A 101 2.08 48.18 -3.35
N THR A 102 3.14 47.52 -2.87
CA THR A 102 4.54 47.85 -3.23
C THR A 102 5.08 46.95 -4.35
N GLY A 103 4.53 45.75 -4.52
CA GLY A 103 5.06 44.73 -5.43
C GLY A 103 6.31 44.03 -4.88
N GLU A 104 6.63 44.22 -3.60
CA GLU A 104 7.76 43.57 -2.93
C GLU A 104 7.30 42.32 -2.16
N ARG A 105 8.27 41.54 -1.67
CA ARG A 105 8.04 40.43 -0.75
C ARG A 105 8.07 40.90 0.70
#